data_AF-A0AAN7SNF0-F1
#
_entry.id   AF-A0AAN7SNF0-F1
#
_cell.length_a   1.000
_cell.length_b   1.000
_cell.length_c   1.000
_cell.angle_alpha   90.00
_cell.angle_beta   90.00
_cell.angle_gamma   90.00
#
_symmetry.space_group_name_H-M   'P 1'
#
loop_
_entity.id
_entity.type
_entity.pdbx_description
1 polymer ?
#
loop_
_entity_poly.entity_id
_entity_poly.type
_entity_poly.pdbx_seq_one_letter_code
_entity_poly.pdbx_strand_id
1 'polypeptide(L)'
;MHRLEDYIFEMENRSAIQQNANHEDLWTQLQQKENDLVLAAELGKALLEKNEELKKQHDDTVDEFCKKLEVVEQERHLLKRKLASVESEYDAQILELQNDITELTSKLTAKENTIKQWERDKGNVVAELSSQNARLASQLKDALTLESQLQLEIGKLREQCAVGKSNLHEHINNADSLRDELEMVSAKKNELERRLILAASERDNLATALEEASDRILLLERHAREQDMRYQQSLKEYSLPQERLSMDDRLNGEHRSLLSEMDVCEPTLSQECMAVYRQLRMLCQQLKSHNDDDSGLHSDCSTTSFDDNQQLSAGLLNEVAQELVNLVLDTDVVRLLERLEQARRDIQERDVEVSRRGETIMDLTSKVSVCELELRATIEERDRARQDASNSSLAQDETVVKAREVRDQAVARRNKAEIELAKTRVDLMQANSQLLEAIQQKVELSQQLEQWQMDMQELLDEQLKNKLTNQEFKMRNDTQVTAPVAPPRRRLLRFFQR
;
A
#
# COMPACT_ATOMS: atom_id res chain seq x y z
N MET A 1 -52.99 105.29 -68.05
CA MET A 1 -53.34 104.79 -69.40
C MET A 1 -52.68 105.63 -70.49
N HIS A 2 -52.61 106.96 -70.32
CA HIS A 2 -52.08 107.98 -71.24
C HIS A 2 -50.94 107.60 -72.19
N ARG A 3 -49.89 106.88 -71.76
CA ARG A 3 -48.81 106.43 -72.69
C ARG A 3 -49.28 105.62 -73.91
N LEU A 4 -50.44 104.96 -73.87
CA LEU A 4 -51.02 104.30 -75.04
C LEU A 4 -51.85 105.25 -75.91
N GLU A 5 -52.52 106.21 -75.28
CA GLU A 5 -53.31 107.26 -75.96
C GLU A 5 -52.37 108.19 -76.74
N ASP A 6 -51.27 108.62 -76.12
CA ASP A 6 -50.19 109.41 -76.75
C ASP A 6 -49.57 108.67 -77.95
N TYR A 7 -49.25 107.37 -77.79
CA TYR A 7 -48.63 106.57 -78.85
C TYR A 7 -49.57 106.31 -80.04
N ILE A 8 -50.87 106.13 -79.79
CA ILE A 8 -51.88 106.02 -80.86
C ILE A 8 -52.00 107.36 -81.60
N PHE A 9 -52.00 108.49 -80.89
CA PHE A 9 -52.02 109.81 -81.51
C PHE A 9 -50.76 110.13 -82.32
N GLU A 10 -49.57 109.68 -81.88
CA GLU A 10 -48.34 109.74 -82.69
C GLU A 10 -48.40 108.84 -83.94
N MET A 11 -49.00 107.65 -83.83
CA MET A 11 -49.22 106.74 -84.97
C MET A 11 -50.20 107.32 -86.00
N GLU A 12 -51.31 107.92 -85.56
CA GLU A 12 -52.28 108.57 -86.46
C GLU A 12 -51.67 109.81 -87.14
N ASN A 13 -50.95 110.66 -86.41
CA ASN A 13 -50.28 111.82 -87.02
C ASN A 13 -49.18 111.42 -88.01
N ARG A 14 -48.41 110.35 -87.73
CA ARG A 14 -47.46 109.79 -88.72
C ARG A 14 -48.19 109.29 -89.97
N SER A 15 -49.31 108.59 -89.79
CA SER A 15 -50.14 108.07 -90.89
C SER A 15 -50.74 109.20 -91.74
N ALA A 16 -51.14 110.32 -91.12
CA ALA A 16 -51.67 111.49 -91.82
C ALA A 16 -50.60 112.24 -92.63
N ILE A 17 -49.40 112.43 -92.06
CA ILE A 17 -48.29 113.13 -92.73
C ILE A 17 -47.77 112.35 -93.95
N GLN A 18 -47.83 111.01 -93.92
CA GLN A 18 -47.37 110.17 -95.03
C GLN A 18 -48.23 110.25 -96.31
N GLN A 19 -49.45 110.78 -96.29
CA GLN A 19 -50.34 110.67 -97.47
C GLN A 19 -49.99 111.56 -98.67
N ASN A 20 -49.05 112.52 -98.57
CA ASN A 20 -48.85 113.57 -99.60
C ASN A 20 -47.40 113.79 -100.10
N ALA A 21 -46.44 112.94 -99.77
CA ALA A 21 -45.05 113.02 -100.28
C ALA A 21 -44.49 111.65 -100.74
N ASN A 22 -45.37 110.69 -100.98
CA ASN A 22 -45.05 109.27 -100.84
C ASN A 22 -44.87 108.56 -102.20
N HIS A 23 -43.67 108.62 -102.80
CA HIS A 23 -43.31 107.66 -103.86
C HIS A 23 -41.81 107.31 -104.02
N GLU A 24 -40.87 108.26 -103.98
CA GLU A 24 -39.43 107.95 -104.10
C GLU A 24 -38.77 107.56 -102.78
N ASP A 25 -38.98 108.34 -101.71
CA ASP A 25 -38.59 107.94 -100.34
C ASP A 25 -39.31 106.67 -99.87
N LEU A 26 -40.47 106.36 -100.48
CA LEU A 26 -41.22 105.14 -100.21
C LEU A 26 -40.47 103.91 -100.76
N TRP A 27 -39.82 104.02 -101.92
CA TRP A 27 -39.02 102.94 -102.51
C TRP A 27 -37.75 102.66 -101.71
N THR A 28 -37.03 103.69 -101.28
CA THR A 28 -35.80 103.51 -100.48
C THR A 28 -36.12 102.96 -99.08
N GLN A 29 -37.22 103.39 -98.45
CA GLN A 29 -37.71 102.82 -97.20
C GLN A 29 -38.21 101.37 -97.37
N LEU A 30 -38.91 101.06 -98.47
CA LEU A 30 -39.34 99.69 -98.77
C LEU A 30 -38.13 98.77 -98.95
N GLN A 31 -37.13 99.16 -99.75
CA GLN A 31 -35.92 98.37 -99.95
C GLN A 31 -35.10 98.20 -98.65
N GLN A 32 -35.06 99.22 -97.79
CA GLN A 32 -34.49 99.08 -96.44
C GLN A 32 -35.27 98.07 -95.59
N LYS A 33 -36.61 98.06 -95.66
CA LYS A 33 -37.45 97.09 -94.95
C LYS A 33 -37.35 95.68 -95.52
N GLU A 34 -37.17 95.52 -96.82
CA GLU A 34 -36.87 94.22 -97.45
C GLU A 34 -35.51 93.69 -96.98
N ASN A 35 -34.47 94.54 -96.93
CA ASN A 35 -33.16 94.18 -96.37
C ASN A 35 -33.24 93.85 -94.87
N ASP A 36 -33.98 94.63 -94.07
CA ASP A 36 -34.22 94.34 -92.64
C ASP A 36 -34.94 92.98 -92.45
N LEU A 37 -35.91 92.66 -93.31
CA LEU A 37 -36.65 91.40 -93.28
C LEU A 37 -35.76 90.21 -93.68
N VAL A 38 -34.89 90.38 -94.68
CA VAL A 38 -33.90 89.36 -95.06
C VAL A 38 -32.91 89.13 -93.91
N LEU A 39 -32.34 90.19 -93.33
CA LEU A 39 -31.43 90.09 -92.19
C LEU A 39 -32.10 89.49 -90.95
N ALA A 40 -33.37 89.80 -90.69
CA ALA A 40 -34.15 89.18 -89.62
C ALA A 40 -34.43 87.69 -89.89
N ALA A 41 -34.65 87.29 -91.16
CA ALA A 41 -34.80 85.90 -91.55
C ALA A 41 -33.48 85.12 -91.48
N GLU A 42 -32.35 85.73 -91.87
CA GLU A 42 -31.01 85.15 -91.73
C GLU A 42 -30.60 85.00 -90.27
N LEU A 43 -30.84 86.01 -89.43
CA LEU A 43 -30.61 85.93 -87.98
C LEU A 43 -31.56 84.93 -87.32
N GLY A 44 -32.81 84.87 -87.75
CA GLY A 44 -33.77 83.84 -87.32
C GLY A 44 -33.32 82.43 -87.70
N LYS A 45 -32.78 82.23 -88.91
CA LYS A 45 -32.19 80.98 -89.37
C LYS A 45 -30.93 80.61 -88.56
N ALA A 46 -30.04 81.55 -88.32
CA ALA A 46 -28.85 81.33 -87.48
C ALA A 46 -29.23 80.98 -86.03
N LEU A 47 -30.28 81.60 -85.47
CA LEU A 47 -30.83 81.22 -84.17
C LEU A 47 -31.49 79.84 -84.18
N LEU A 48 -32.17 79.44 -85.26
CA LEU A 48 -32.72 78.09 -85.40
C LEU A 48 -31.60 77.05 -85.50
N GLU A 49 -30.58 77.27 -86.34
CA GLU A 49 -29.40 76.43 -86.46
C GLU A 49 -28.67 76.28 -85.12
N LYS A 50 -28.51 77.37 -84.35
CA LYS A 50 -27.93 77.30 -83.00
C LYS A 50 -28.83 76.60 -81.98
N ASN A 51 -30.15 76.72 -82.08
CA ASN A 51 -31.08 75.94 -81.25
C ASN A 51 -31.06 74.45 -81.63
N GLU A 52 -30.82 74.09 -82.90
CA GLU A 52 -30.64 72.69 -83.32
C GLU A 52 -29.30 72.11 -82.88
N GLU A 53 -28.21 72.88 -82.94
CA GLU A 53 -26.92 72.49 -82.34
C GLU A 53 -27.06 72.26 -80.83
N LEU A 54 -27.68 73.20 -80.11
CA LEU A 54 -27.89 73.08 -78.67
C LEU A 54 -28.81 71.91 -78.29
N LYS A 55 -29.82 71.61 -79.10
CA LYS A 55 -30.65 70.39 -78.93
C LYS A 55 -29.83 69.12 -79.13
N LYS A 56 -29.04 69.02 -80.20
CA LYS A 56 -28.15 67.87 -80.43
C LYS A 56 -27.18 67.67 -79.26
N GLN A 57 -26.52 68.73 -78.81
CA GLN A 57 -25.63 68.69 -77.64
C GLN A 57 -26.37 68.28 -76.35
N HIS A 58 -27.57 68.80 -76.12
CA HIS A 58 -28.41 68.39 -74.99
C HIS A 58 -28.73 66.88 -75.08
N ASP A 59 -29.21 66.41 -76.23
CA ASP A 59 -29.64 65.04 -76.44
C ASP A 59 -28.45 64.07 -76.35
N ASP A 60 -27.28 64.42 -76.91
CA ASP A 60 -26.00 63.71 -76.73
C ASP A 60 -25.63 63.59 -75.23
N THR A 61 -25.77 64.66 -74.44
CA THR A 61 -25.50 64.61 -72.99
C THR A 61 -26.53 63.78 -72.23
N VAL A 62 -27.81 63.82 -72.61
CA VAL A 62 -28.86 62.94 -72.04
C VAL A 62 -28.51 61.48 -72.33
N ASP A 63 -28.12 61.16 -73.56
CA ASP A 63 -27.69 59.83 -73.97
C ASP A 63 -26.47 59.34 -73.18
N GLU A 64 -25.49 60.22 -72.91
CA GLU A 64 -24.38 59.94 -72.00
C GLU A 64 -24.84 59.71 -70.54
N PHE A 65 -25.78 60.51 -70.02
CA PHE A 65 -26.29 60.33 -68.66
C PHE A 65 -27.12 59.04 -68.51
N CYS A 66 -27.90 58.65 -69.52
CA CYS A 66 -28.59 57.36 -69.58
C CYS A 66 -27.58 56.20 -69.52
N LYS A 67 -26.54 56.21 -70.36
CA LYS A 67 -25.48 55.18 -70.35
C LYS A 67 -24.75 55.10 -69.01
N LYS A 68 -24.45 56.24 -68.38
CA LYS A 68 -23.85 56.30 -67.03
C LYS A 68 -24.79 55.75 -65.95
N LEU A 69 -26.08 56.04 -66.04
CA LEU A 69 -27.11 55.52 -65.12
C LEU A 69 -27.27 54.00 -65.26
N GLU A 70 -27.35 53.48 -66.49
CA GLU A 70 -27.40 52.04 -66.76
C GLU A 70 -26.21 51.29 -66.15
N VAL A 71 -24.99 51.81 -66.29
CA VAL A 71 -23.78 51.21 -65.68
C VAL A 71 -23.90 51.21 -64.15
N VAL A 72 -24.29 52.33 -63.53
CA VAL A 72 -24.47 52.42 -62.07
C VAL A 72 -25.58 51.48 -61.57
N GLU A 73 -26.65 51.27 -62.33
CA GLU A 73 -27.67 50.29 -61.98
C GLU A 73 -27.16 48.85 -62.12
N GLN A 74 -26.42 48.52 -63.19
CA GLN A 74 -25.78 47.21 -63.36
C GLN A 74 -24.80 46.91 -62.22
N GLU A 75 -23.95 47.88 -61.84
CA GLU A 75 -23.05 47.78 -60.69
C GLU A 75 -23.81 47.59 -59.38
N ARG A 76 -24.89 48.36 -59.14
CA ARG A 76 -25.78 48.20 -57.99
C ARG A 76 -26.37 46.79 -57.90
N HIS A 77 -26.82 46.23 -59.03
CA HIS A 77 -27.37 44.87 -59.07
C HIS A 77 -26.28 43.80 -58.87
N LEU A 78 -25.10 43.99 -59.44
CA LEU A 78 -23.93 43.12 -59.23
C LEU A 78 -23.49 43.12 -57.75
N LEU A 79 -23.39 44.31 -57.13
CA LEU A 79 -23.00 44.48 -55.74
C LEU A 79 -24.02 43.86 -54.78
N LYS A 80 -25.33 44.05 -55.02
CA LYS A 80 -26.37 43.38 -54.24
C LYS A 80 -26.27 41.85 -54.32
N ARG A 81 -25.97 41.29 -55.50
CA ARG A 81 -25.79 39.83 -55.64
C ARG A 81 -24.50 39.33 -54.99
N LYS A 82 -23.41 40.11 -55.03
CA LYS A 82 -22.16 39.80 -54.33
C LYS A 82 -22.36 39.81 -52.80
N LEU A 83 -23.07 40.82 -52.29
CA LEU A 83 -23.41 40.93 -50.87
C LEU A 83 -24.22 39.69 -50.42
N ALA A 84 -25.29 39.34 -51.12
CA ALA A 84 -26.12 38.17 -50.81
C ALA A 84 -25.36 36.82 -50.88
N SER A 85 -24.35 36.70 -51.75
CA SER A 85 -23.45 35.54 -51.76
C SER A 85 -22.65 35.46 -50.47
N VAL A 86 -21.97 36.56 -50.11
CA VAL A 86 -21.13 36.66 -48.92
C VAL A 86 -21.94 36.52 -47.62
N GLU A 87 -23.15 37.07 -47.58
CA GLU A 87 -24.13 36.86 -46.49
C GLU A 87 -24.47 35.37 -46.34
N SER A 88 -24.82 34.69 -47.44
CA SER A 88 -25.09 33.24 -47.42
C SER A 88 -23.87 32.38 -47.09
N GLU A 89 -22.66 32.83 -47.43
CA GLU A 89 -21.39 32.17 -47.09
C GLU A 89 -21.07 32.31 -45.59
N TYR A 90 -21.38 33.46 -44.98
CA TYR A 90 -21.27 33.66 -43.54
C TYR A 90 -22.38 32.91 -42.76
N ASP A 91 -23.62 32.91 -43.24
CA ASP A 91 -24.71 32.14 -42.62
C ASP A 91 -24.38 30.63 -42.60
N ALA A 92 -23.77 30.10 -43.67
CA ALA A 92 -23.28 28.72 -43.70
C ALA A 92 -22.18 28.47 -42.64
N GLN A 93 -21.17 29.33 -42.55
CA GLN A 93 -20.11 29.24 -41.53
C GLN A 93 -20.66 29.36 -40.11
N ILE A 94 -21.67 30.21 -39.89
CA ILE A 94 -22.35 30.35 -38.60
C ILE A 94 -23.10 29.06 -38.24
N LEU A 95 -23.77 28.42 -39.20
CA LEU A 95 -24.44 27.13 -38.99
C LEU A 95 -23.44 25.99 -38.71
N GLU A 96 -22.31 25.94 -39.41
CA GLU A 96 -21.23 24.98 -39.14
C GLU A 96 -20.68 25.15 -37.71
N LEU A 97 -20.34 26.37 -37.31
CA LEU A 97 -19.85 26.67 -35.95
C LEU A 97 -20.90 26.42 -34.86
N GLN A 98 -22.19 26.65 -35.15
CA GLN A 98 -23.28 26.30 -34.24
C GLN A 98 -23.40 24.78 -34.08
N ASN A 99 -23.30 24.01 -35.17
CA ASN A 99 -23.30 22.55 -35.12
C ASN A 99 -22.11 22.04 -34.29
N ASP A 100 -20.89 22.53 -34.54
CA ASP A 100 -19.69 22.19 -33.76
C ASP A 100 -19.88 22.49 -32.25
N ILE A 101 -20.46 23.64 -31.90
CA ILE A 101 -20.76 23.98 -30.49
C ILE A 101 -21.77 22.99 -29.88
N THR A 102 -22.82 22.60 -30.60
CA THR A 102 -23.79 21.60 -30.10
C THR A 102 -23.18 20.20 -29.97
N GLU A 103 -22.29 19.81 -30.90
CA GLU A 103 -21.62 18.51 -30.85
C GLU A 103 -20.57 18.46 -29.73
N LEU A 104 -19.79 19.53 -29.54
CA LEU A 104 -18.82 19.65 -28.44
C LEU A 104 -19.51 19.70 -27.06
N THR A 105 -20.63 20.40 -26.92
CA THR A 105 -21.40 20.40 -25.66
C THR A 105 -22.10 19.06 -25.38
N SER A 106 -22.56 18.36 -26.43
CA SER A 106 -23.03 16.96 -26.31
C SER A 106 -21.91 16.02 -25.87
N LYS A 107 -20.73 16.10 -26.51
CA LYS A 107 -19.52 15.34 -26.12
C LYS A 107 -19.07 15.65 -24.68
N LEU A 108 -19.10 16.91 -24.27
CA LEU A 108 -18.74 17.34 -22.91
C LEU A 108 -19.70 16.76 -21.87
N THR A 109 -21.01 16.93 -22.05
CA THR A 109 -22.03 16.41 -21.12
C THR A 109 -22.03 14.88 -21.05
N ALA A 110 -21.79 14.19 -22.17
CA ALA A 110 -21.56 12.75 -22.18
C ALA A 110 -20.32 12.35 -21.35
N LYS A 111 -19.19 13.05 -21.50
CA LYS A 111 -17.98 12.81 -20.70
C LYS A 111 -18.20 13.10 -19.22
N GLU A 112 -18.81 14.22 -18.87
CA GLU A 112 -19.22 14.51 -17.49
C GLU A 112 -20.08 13.40 -16.87
N ASN A 113 -21.05 12.87 -17.62
CA ASN A 113 -21.91 11.80 -17.14
C ASN A 113 -21.15 10.49 -16.94
N THR A 114 -20.16 10.18 -17.79
CA THR A 114 -19.26 9.03 -17.54
C THR A 114 -18.39 9.26 -16.31
N ILE A 115 -17.84 10.46 -16.10
CA ILE A 115 -17.02 10.79 -14.92
C ILE A 115 -17.86 10.66 -13.64
N LYS A 116 -19.05 11.26 -13.60
CA LYS A 116 -20.00 11.17 -12.48
C LYS A 116 -20.42 9.72 -12.19
N GLN A 117 -20.37 8.83 -13.19
CA GLN A 117 -20.62 7.40 -12.99
C GLN A 117 -19.39 6.69 -12.41
N TRP A 118 -18.20 6.87 -12.99
CA TRP A 118 -16.94 6.35 -12.44
C TRP A 118 -16.70 6.82 -10.98
N GLU A 119 -17.11 8.03 -10.61
CA GLU A 119 -17.04 8.54 -9.24
C GLU A 119 -17.98 7.81 -8.29
N ARG A 120 -19.21 7.46 -8.71
CA ARG A 120 -20.14 6.63 -7.93
C ARG A 120 -19.59 5.22 -7.75
N ASP A 121 -19.13 4.59 -8.84
CA ASP A 121 -18.67 3.21 -8.82
C ASP A 121 -17.37 3.08 -7.99
N LYS A 122 -16.46 4.05 -8.09
CA LYS A 122 -15.33 4.21 -7.18
C LYS A 122 -15.77 4.41 -5.72
N GLY A 123 -16.80 5.23 -5.49
CA GLY A 123 -17.38 5.46 -4.16
C GLY A 123 -17.95 4.17 -3.54
N ASN A 124 -18.65 3.37 -4.34
CA ASN A 124 -19.21 2.08 -3.94
C ASN A 124 -18.08 1.10 -3.55
N VAL A 125 -17.06 0.93 -4.40
CA VAL A 125 -15.90 0.07 -4.11
C VAL A 125 -15.14 0.52 -2.86
N VAL A 126 -14.98 1.83 -2.64
CA VAL A 126 -14.36 2.37 -1.41
C VAL A 126 -15.23 2.09 -0.18
N ALA A 127 -16.55 2.20 -0.28
CA ALA A 127 -17.46 1.87 0.81
C ALA A 127 -17.48 0.38 1.13
N GLU A 128 -17.44 -0.49 0.13
CA GLU A 128 -17.34 -1.96 0.28
C GLU A 128 -16.03 -2.35 0.95
N LEU A 129 -14.88 -1.87 0.45
CA LEU A 129 -13.57 -2.11 1.07
C LEU A 129 -13.50 -1.57 2.50
N SER A 130 -14.09 -0.39 2.77
CA SER A 130 -14.19 0.14 4.12
C SER A 130 -15.08 -0.73 5.03
N SER A 131 -16.16 -1.31 4.51
CA SER A 131 -17.03 -2.24 5.26
C SER A 131 -16.31 -3.56 5.54
N GLN A 132 -15.59 -4.11 4.57
CA GLN A 132 -14.77 -5.32 4.73
C GLN A 132 -13.66 -5.10 5.77
N ASN A 133 -12.91 -4.00 5.67
CA ASN A 133 -11.87 -3.64 6.65
C ASN A 133 -12.45 -3.45 8.06
N ALA A 134 -13.63 -2.84 8.21
CA ALA A 134 -14.31 -2.72 9.51
C ALA A 134 -14.74 -4.07 10.09
N ARG A 135 -15.23 -5.01 9.26
CA ARG A 135 -15.57 -6.38 9.69
C ARG A 135 -14.33 -7.16 10.13
N LEU A 136 -13.26 -7.11 9.33
CA LEU A 136 -11.98 -7.76 9.65
C LEU A 136 -11.36 -7.18 10.93
N ALA A 137 -11.44 -5.86 11.14
CA ALA A 137 -10.99 -5.21 12.37
C ALA A 137 -11.81 -5.65 13.60
N SER A 138 -13.13 -5.86 13.46
CA SER A 138 -13.93 -6.49 14.54
C SER A 138 -13.47 -7.92 14.79
N GLN A 139 -13.40 -8.76 13.76
CA GLN A 139 -12.99 -10.16 13.91
C GLN A 139 -11.60 -10.32 14.56
N LEU A 140 -10.64 -9.45 14.22
CA LEU A 140 -9.33 -9.40 14.87
C LEU A 140 -9.41 -8.97 16.34
N LYS A 141 -10.26 -8.01 16.68
CA LYS A 141 -10.51 -7.59 18.06
C LYS A 141 -11.18 -8.71 18.87
N ASP A 142 -12.17 -9.39 18.29
CA ASP A 142 -12.92 -10.46 18.91
C ASP A 142 -12.00 -11.68 19.14
N ALA A 143 -11.15 -12.03 18.16
CA ALA A 143 -10.09 -13.03 18.30
C ALA A 143 -9.07 -12.66 19.38
N LEU A 144 -8.64 -11.39 19.46
CA LEU A 144 -7.71 -10.92 20.50
C LEU A 144 -8.33 -10.99 21.91
N THR A 145 -9.63 -10.70 22.06
CA THR A 145 -10.31 -10.88 23.36
C THR A 145 -10.45 -12.35 23.76
N LEU A 146 -10.67 -13.25 22.79
CA LEU A 146 -10.70 -14.68 23.04
C LEU A 146 -9.31 -15.25 23.35
N GLU A 147 -8.26 -14.78 22.67
CA GLU A 147 -6.87 -15.13 23.01
C GLU A 147 -6.52 -14.68 24.43
N SER A 148 -6.88 -13.44 24.80
CA SER A 148 -6.70 -12.90 26.17
C SER A 148 -7.42 -13.75 27.22
N GLN A 149 -8.63 -14.24 26.94
CA GLN A 149 -9.36 -15.15 27.82
C GLN A 149 -8.64 -16.51 27.96
N LEU A 150 -8.19 -17.11 26.85
CA LEU A 150 -7.44 -18.37 26.87
C LEU A 150 -6.07 -18.23 27.56
N GLN A 151 -5.38 -17.10 27.40
CA GLN A 151 -4.14 -16.79 28.13
C GLN A 151 -4.38 -16.72 29.65
N LEU A 152 -5.50 -16.12 30.09
CA LEU A 152 -5.90 -16.09 31.50
C LEU A 152 -6.27 -17.48 32.03
N GLU A 153 -6.90 -18.34 31.23
CA GLU A 153 -7.21 -19.72 31.62
C GLU A 153 -5.94 -20.59 31.71
N ILE A 154 -5.02 -20.45 30.76
CA ILE A 154 -3.69 -21.07 30.81
C ILE A 154 -2.91 -20.57 32.04
N GLY A 155 -3.06 -19.30 32.43
CA GLY A 155 -2.54 -18.75 33.68
C GLY A 155 -3.07 -19.50 34.91
N LYS A 156 -4.40 -19.56 35.08
CA LYS A 156 -5.05 -20.28 36.18
C LYS A 156 -4.66 -21.76 36.24
N LEU A 157 -4.57 -22.45 35.09
CA LEU A 157 -4.15 -23.84 35.03
C LEU A 157 -2.67 -24.01 35.44
N ARG A 158 -1.79 -23.10 35.04
CA ARG A 158 -0.38 -23.09 35.49
C ARG A 158 -0.27 -22.83 36.99
N GLU A 159 -1.07 -21.94 37.56
CA GLU A 159 -1.14 -21.70 39.00
C GLU A 159 -1.62 -22.94 39.76
N GLN A 160 -2.69 -23.59 39.29
CA GLN A 160 -3.18 -24.87 39.86
C GLN A 160 -2.11 -25.97 39.80
N CYS A 161 -1.39 -26.11 38.69
CA CYS A 161 -0.27 -27.04 38.58
C CYS A 161 0.93 -26.65 39.46
N ALA A 162 1.16 -25.36 39.74
CA ALA A 162 2.20 -24.90 40.64
C ALA A 162 1.86 -25.19 42.11
N VAL A 163 0.61 -24.95 42.54
CA VAL A 163 0.11 -25.34 43.86
C VAL A 163 0.17 -26.86 44.02
N GLY A 164 -0.30 -27.63 43.03
CA GLY A 164 -0.19 -29.10 43.06
C GLY A 164 1.25 -29.61 43.20
N LYS A 165 2.23 -28.90 42.62
CA LYS A 165 3.66 -29.19 42.82
C LYS A 165 4.17 -28.80 44.20
N SER A 166 3.71 -27.69 44.78
CA SER A 166 4.05 -27.31 46.17
C SER A 166 3.55 -28.37 47.14
N ASN A 167 2.25 -28.70 47.06
CA ASN A 167 1.63 -29.71 47.92
C ASN A 167 2.34 -31.08 47.78
N LEU A 168 2.69 -31.49 46.56
CA LEU A 168 3.45 -32.73 46.34
C LEU A 168 4.86 -32.66 46.95
N HIS A 169 5.56 -31.52 46.85
CA HIS A 169 6.86 -31.33 47.47
C HIS A 169 6.78 -31.32 49.01
N GLU A 170 5.74 -30.70 49.59
CA GLU A 170 5.44 -30.76 51.02
C GLU A 170 5.15 -32.20 51.46
N HIS A 171 4.37 -32.98 50.71
CA HIS A 171 4.15 -34.41 50.98
C HIS A 171 5.43 -35.24 50.89
N ILE A 172 6.33 -34.94 49.94
CA ILE A 172 7.65 -35.59 49.85
C ILE A 172 8.51 -35.25 51.06
N ASN A 173 8.64 -33.97 51.41
CA ASN A 173 9.43 -33.52 52.57
C ASN A 173 8.91 -34.11 53.89
N ASN A 174 7.59 -34.25 54.04
CA ASN A 174 6.96 -34.93 55.17
C ASN A 174 7.24 -36.45 55.17
N ALA A 175 7.21 -37.10 54.00
CA ALA A 175 7.54 -38.53 53.88
C ALA A 175 9.02 -38.81 54.16
N ASP A 176 9.93 -37.92 53.76
CA ASP A 176 11.36 -38.01 54.08
C ASP A 176 11.62 -37.73 55.57
N SER A 177 10.92 -36.76 56.17
CA SER A 177 10.97 -36.56 57.64
C SER A 177 10.53 -37.81 58.42
N LEU A 178 9.47 -38.49 57.95
CA LEU A 178 9.01 -39.75 58.55
C LEU A 178 9.98 -40.93 58.28
N ARG A 179 10.74 -40.91 57.18
CA ARG A 179 11.83 -41.88 56.94
C ARG A 179 12.97 -41.67 57.91
N ASP A 180 13.40 -40.43 58.13
CA ASP A 180 14.46 -40.08 59.09
C ASP A 180 14.07 -40.48 60.52
N GLU A 181 12.82 -40.23 60.92
CA GLU A 181 12.29 -40.70 62.22
C GLU A 181 12.30 -42.23 62.32
N LEU A 182 11.88 -42.94 61.27
CA LEU A 182 11.84 -44.41 61.25
C LEU A 182 13.24 -45.02 61.21
N GLU A 183 14.19 -44.43 60.51
CA GLU A 183 15.61 -44.82 60.55
C GLU A 183 16.17 -44.61 61.97
N MET A 184 15.93 -43.46 62.59
CA MET A 184 16.34 -43.18 63.97
C MET A 184 15.70 -44.12 65.01
N VAL A 185 14.46 -44.57 64.78
CA VAL A 185 13.83 -45.63 65.60
C VAL A 185 14.47 -47.00 65.32
N SER A 186 14.78 -47.33 64.06
CA SER A 186 15.47 -48.58 63.71
C SER A 186 16.89 -48.64 64.30
N ALA A 187 17.63 -47.54 64.31
CA ALA A 187 18.95 -47.45 64.92
C ALA A 187 18.89 -47.67 66.45
N LYS A 188 17.88 -47.08 67.12
CA LYS A 188 17.62 -47.32 68.55
C LYS A 188 17.21 -48.77 68.83
N LYS A 189 16.39 -49.38 67.97
CA LYS A 189 16.02 -50.81 68.04
C LYS A 189 17.27 -51.69 67.95
N ASN A 190 18.08 -51.50 66.92
CA ASN A 190 19.29 -52.28 66.67
C ASN A 190 20.31 -52.14 67.82
N GLU A 191 20.41 -50.95 68.42
CA GLU A 191 21.23 -50.71 69.61
C GLU A 191 20.71 -51.42 70.87
N LEU A 192 19.39 -51.45 71.08
CA LEU A 192 18.78 -52.21 72.17
C LEU A 192 18.94 -53.73 71.96
N GLU A 193 18.85 -54.22 70.71
CA GLU A 193 19.10 -55.62 70.36
C GLU A 193 20.55 -56.02 70.62
N ARG A 194 21.54 -55.16 70.27
CA ARG A 194 22.95 -55.39 70.66
C ARG A 194 23.13 -55.47 72.18
N ARG A 195 22.51 -54.58 72.94
CA ARG A 195 22.58 -54.59 74.42
C ARG A 195 21.95 -55.84 75.00
N LEU A 196 20.84 -56.31 74.43
CA LEU A 196 20.20 -57.56 74.83
C LEU A 196 21.09 -58.78 74.54
N ILE A 197 21.76 -58.82 73.39
CA ILE A 197 22.72 -59.88 73.03
C ILE A 197 23.94 -59.86 73.97
N LEU A 198 24.48 -58.68 74.28
CA LEU A 198 25.59 -58.55 75.24
C LEU A 198 25.17 -59.04 76.64
N ALA A 199 24.05 -58.56 77.17
CA ALA A 199 23.53 -58.99 78.47
C ALA A 199 23.17 -60.49 78.51
N ALA A 200 22.72 -61.07 77.38
CA ALA A 200 22.53 -62.51 77.25
C ALA A 200 23.86 -63.27 77.34
N SER A 201 24.91 -62.81 76.64
CA SER A 201 26.25 -63.41 76.72
C SER A 201 26.89 -63.24 78.10
N GLU A 202 26.67 -62.13 78.79
CA GLU A 202 27.08 -61.93 80.20
C GLU A 202 26.35 -62.92 81.12
N ARG A 203 25.05 -63.13 80.92
CA ARG A 203 24.27 -64.14 81.66
C ARG A 203 24.78 -65.56 81.40
N ASP A 204 25.14 -65.92 80.17
CA ASP A 204 25.68 -67.26 79.83
C ASP A 204 27.11 -67.45 80.37
N ASN A 205 27.94 -66.41 80.36
CA ASN A 205 29.25 -66.41 81.02
C ASN A 205 29.14 -66.54 82.55
N LEU A 206 28.11 -65.92 83.17
CA LEU A 206 27.83 -66.08 84.60
C LEU A 206 27.22 -67.45 84.93
N ALA A 207 26.43 -68.04 84.02
CA ALA A 207 25.89 -69.39 84.19
C ALA A 207 27.01 -70.44 84.13
N THR A 208 27.91 -70.37 83.14
CA THR A 208 29.07 -71.27 83.04
C THR A 208 30.03 -71.09 84.22
N ALA A 209 30.30 -69.86 84.68
CA ALA A 209 31.08 -69.63 85.90
C ALA A 209 30.40 -70.17 87.17
N LEU A 210 29.06 -70.20 87.22
CA LEU A 210 28.30 -70.81 88.32
C LEU A 210 28.34 -72.35 88.25
N GLU A 211 28.34 -72.94 87.05
CA GLU A 211 28.55 -74.37 86.83
C GLU A 211 29.96 -74.79 87.28
N GLU A 212 31.01 -74.08 86.85
CA GLU A 212 32.39 -74.31 87.30
C GLU A 212 32.54 -74.19 88.83
N ALA A 213 31.87 -73.19 89.44
CA ALA A 213 31.85 -73.04 90.89
C ALA A 213 31.11 -74.19 91.59
N SER A 214 30.03 -74.68 90.99
CA SER A 214 29.23 -75.80 91.52
C SER A 214 29.99 -77.13 91.44
N ASP A 215 30.67 -77.41 90.32
CA ASP A 215 31.58 -78.56 90.18
C ASP A 215 32.74 -78.47 91.17
N ARG A 216 33.29 -77.27 91.40
CA ARG A 216 34.33 -77.05 92.41
C ARG A 216 33.83 -77.29 93.84
N ILE A 217 32.59 -76.92 94.15
CA ILE A 217 31.93 -77.25 95.41
C ILE A 217 31.76 -78.77 95.52
N LEU A 218 31.23 -79.44 94.48
CA LEU A 218 31.03 -80.89 94.46
C LEU A 218 32.35 -81.67 94.66
N LEU A 219 33.45 -81.21 94.06
CA LEU A 219 34.79 -81.76 94.26
C LEU A 219 35.31 -81.53 95.69
N LEU A 220 35.06 -80.36 96.29
CA LEU A 220 35.43 -80.06 97.67
C LEU A 220 34.61 -80.87 98.67
N GLU A 221 33.29 -81.02 98.46
CA GLU A 221 32.44 -81.90 99.26
C GLU A 221 32.89 -83.36 99.14
N ARG A 222 33.23 -83.82 97.93
CA ARG A 222 33.75 -85.17 97.71
C ARG A 222 35.06 -85.36 98.46
N HIS A 223 35.99 -84.41 98.38
CA HIS A 223 37.24 -84.48 99.14
C HIS A 223 36.99 -84.44 100.64
N ALA A 224 36.03 -83.64 101.13
CA ALA A 224 35.62 -83.65 102.55
C ALA A 224 35.11 -85.04 102.96
N ARG A 225 34.17 -85.63 102.21
CA ARG A 225 33.66 -87.01 102.44
C ARG A 225 34.79 -88.05 102.40
N GLU A 226 35.76 -87.92 101.50
CA GLU A 226 36.93 -88.81 101.43
C GLU A 226 37.88 -88.63 102.62
N GLN A 227 38.05 -87.41 103.15
CA GLN A 227 38.83 -87.15 104.36
C GLN A 227 38.08 -87.62 105.63
N ASP A 228 36.77 -87.41 105.73
CA ASP A 228 35.92 -87.97 106.79
C ASP A 228 35.99 -89.50 106.81
N MET A 229 35.96 -90.13 105.64
CA MET A 229 36.15 -91.58 105.50
C MET A 229 37.56 -92.03 105.94
N ARG A 230 38.62 -91.25 105.64
CA ARG A 230 39.98 -91.53 106.15
C ARG A 230 40.07 -91.37 107.66
N TYR A 231 39.45 -90.34 108.25
CA TYR A 231 39.34 -90.19 109.70
C TYR A 231 38.59 -91.38 110.33
N GLN A 232 37.47 -91.80 109.75
CA GLN A 232 36.74 -92.99 110.20
C GLN A 232 37.53 -94.30 110.01
N GLN A 233 38.43 -94.40 109.02
CA GLN A 233 39.32 -95.54 108.85
C GLN A 233 40.44 -95.54 109.89
N SER A 234 41.09 -94.39 110.12
CA SER A 234 42.09 -94.23 111.18
C SER A 234 41.52 -94.49 112.59
N LEU A 235 40.26 -94.12 112.83
CA LEU A 235 39.52 -94.47 114.06
C LEU A 235 39.21 -95.97 114.17
N LYS A 236 39.03 -96.68 113.05
CA LYS A 236 38.78 -98.14 113.02
C LYS A 236 40.06 -98.98 113.17
N GLU A 237 41.19 -98.48 112.69
CA GLU A 237 42.49 -99.16 112.85
C GLU A 237 43.00 -99.13 114.30
N TYR A 238 42.58 -98.14 115.11
CA TYR A 238 43.10 -97.94 116.47
C TYR A 238 42.39 -98.69 117.60
N SER A 239 41.16 -99.21 117.41
CA SER A 239 40.48 -99.92 118.51
C SER A 239 39.33 -100.86 118.10
N LEU A 240 39.50 -102.14 118.45
CA LEU A 240 38.44 -103.02 118.98
C LEU A 240 39.10 -104.01 119.97
N PRO A 241 38.45 -104.41 121.08
CA PRO A 241 37.18 -103.94 121.66
C PRO A 241 37.33 -103.36 123.09
N GLN A 242 36.33 -102.62 123.58
CA GLN A 242 35.46 -103.04 124.72
C GLN A 242 34.71 -101.87 125.42
N GLU A 243 33.40 -102.08 125.52
CA GLU A 243 32.33 -101.47 126.35
C GLU A 243 32.57 -100.33 127.38
N ARG A 244 31.75 -99.27 127.19
CA ARG A 244 30.76 -98.67 128.14
C ARG A 244 31.16 -97.60 129.19
N LEU A 245 30.17 -96.69 129.39
CA LEU A 245 29.91 -95.82 130.57
C LEU A 245 30.88 -94.63 130.78
N SER A 246 30.49 -93.46 131.32
CA SER A 246 29.17 -92.86 131.62
C SER A 246 29.32 -91.38 132.10
N MET A 247 28.43 -90.47 131.65
CA MET A 247 28.03 -89.18 132.26
C MET A 247 29.06 -88.03 132.44
N ASP A 248 28.70 -86.90 131.82
CA ASP A 248 28.58 -85.52 132.37
C ASP A 248 29.82 -84.71 132.82
N ASP A 249 30.06 -83.52 132.26
CA ASP A 249 29.50 -82.17 132.61
C ASP A 249 30.24 -81.58 133.85
N ARG A 250 30.76 -80.33 133.90
CA ARG A 250 30.46 -79.09 133.14
C ARG A 250 31.54 -78.01 133.36
N LEU A 251 31.66 -77.00 132.47
CA LEU A 251 31.60 -75.53 132.77
C LEU A 251 32.35 -74.58 131.78
N ASN A 252 31.53 -73.72 131.16
CA ASN A 252 31.70 -72.27 130.86
C ASN A 252 32.72 -71.70 129.83
N GLY A 253 32.25 -70.63 129.16
CA GLY A 253 32.94 -69.83 128.13
C GLY A 253 32.18 -69.82 126.79
N GLU A 254 30.88 -69.46 126.70
CA GLU A 254 30.38 -68.06 126.62
C GLU A 254 31.06 -67.23 125.51
N HIS A 255 30.38 -66.58 124.55
CA HIS A 255 28.99 -66.10 124.31
C HIS A 255 28.79 -65.99 122.76
N ARG A 256 27.64 -65.76 122.09
CA ARG A 256 26.17 -65.51 122.34
C ARG A 256 25.41 -65.90 121.02
N SER A 257 24.13 -66.31 121.00
CA SER A 257 22.85 -65.54 121.04
C SER A 257 22.61 -64.63 119.81
N LEU A 258 21.44 -64.61 119.14
CA LEU A 258 20.05 -64.91 119.56
C LEU A 258 19.27 -65.87 118.62
N LEU A 259 18.15 -66.41 119.12
CA LEU A 259 17.02 -66.94 118.33
C LEU A 259 15.95 -65.85 118.17
N SER A 260 15.09 -65.93 117.15
CA SER A 260 13.63 -66.02 117.35
C SER A 260 12.87 -66.51 116.12
N GLU A 261 11.81 -67.28 116.40
CA GLU A 261 10.50 -67.37 115.74
C GLU A 261 10.34 -66.92 114.26
N MET A 262 9.86 -67.83 113.41
CA MET A 262 8.41 -67.91 113.10
C MET A 262 8.02 -69.23 112.40
N ASP A 263 6.75 -69.61 112.55
CA ASP A 263 6.15 -70.83 111.99
C ASP A 263 5.84 -70.77 110.47
N VAL A 264 5.35 -71.91 109.96
CA VAL A 264 4.29 -72.09 108.93
C VAL A 264 4.69 -73.01 107.75
N CYS A 265 4.21 -74.25 107.87
CA CYS A 265 3.71 -75.18 106.85
C CYS A 265 4.59 -75.75 105.71
N GLU A 266 4.34 -77.05 105.49
CA GLU A 266 4.42 -77.81 104.24
C GLU A 266 3.77 -77.07 103.04
N PRO A 267 4.13 -77.38 101.77
CA PRO A 267 3.36 -78.45 101.11
C PRO A 267 4.10 -79.31 100.06
N THR A 268 3.91 -80.63 100.15
CA THR A 268 3.73 -81.62 99.05
C THR A 268 4.37 -81.39 97.66
N LEU A 269 5.23 -82.35 97.26
CA LEU A 269 5.72 -82.62 95.89
C LEU A 269 4.62 -82.99 94.84
N SER A 270 3.34 -82.81 95.19
CA SER A 270 2.18 -83.28 94.40
C SER A 270 1.73 -82.28 93.31
N GLN A 271 1.96 -80.98 93.52
CA GLN A 271 1.45 -79.95 92.61
C GLN A 271 2.27 -79.79 91.33
N GLU A 272 3.59 -79.99 91.39
CA GLU A 272 4.50 -79.78 90.24
C GLU A 272 4.25 -80.80 89.11
N CYS A 273 4.05 -82.07 89.45
CA CYS A 273 3.66 -83.12 88.50
C CYS A 273 2.37 -82.78 87.74
N MET A 274 1.42 -82.09 88.39
CA MET A 274 0.17 -81.60 87.81
C MET A 274 0.30 -80.28 87.04
N ALA A 275 1.43 -79.57 87.14
CA ALA A 275 1.76 -78.42 86.30
C ALA A 275 2.39 -78.90 84.97
N VAL A 276 3.40 -79.77 85.05
CA VAL A 276 4.08 -80.35 83.87
C VAL A 276 3.10 -81.10 82.96
N TYR A 277 2.19 -81.90 83.53
CA TYR A 277 1.17 -82.62 82.75
C TYR A 277 0.15 -81.69 82.06
N ARG A 278 -0.07 -80.47 82.57
CA ARG A 278 -0.90 -79.45 81.91
C ARG A 278 -0.15 -78.73 80.78
N GLN A 279 1.13 -78.41 80.98
CA GLN A 279 1.97 -77.78 79.95
C GLN A 279 2.15 -78.68 78.73
N LEU A 280 2.45 -79.97 78.93
CA LEU A 280 2.51 -80.99 77.87
C LEU A 280 1.20 -81.09 77.08
N ARG A 281 0.04 -80.96 77.74
CA ARG A 281 -1.26 -81.02 77.07
C ARG A 281 -1.57 -79.79 76.21
N MET A 282 -1.07 -78.60 76.57
CA MET A 282 -1.25 -77.38 75.76
C MET A 282 -0.31 -77.35 74.54
N LEU A 283 0.94 -77.79 74.68
CA LEU A 283 1.88 -77.92 73.55
C LEU A 283 1.35 -78.89 72.47
N CYS A 284 0.78 -80.03 72.90
CA CYS A 284 0.09 -80.97 71.99
C CYS A 284 -1.22 -80.43 71.37
N GLN A 285 -1.72 -79.26 71.80
CA GLN A 285 -2.83 -78.56 71.16
C GLN A 285 -2.33 -77.49 70.18
N GLN A 286 -1.25 -76.77 70.50
CA GLN A 286 -0.62 -75.79 69.59
C GLN A 286 -0.02 -76.46 68.34
N LEU A 287 0.60 -77.63 68.50
CA LEU A 287 1.07 -78.48 67.39
C LEU A 287 -0.06 -79.07 66.51
N LYS A 288 -1.33 -78.73 66.80
CA LYS A 288 -2.52 -79.24 66.10
C LYS A 288 -3.42 -78.15 65.53
N SER A 289 -2.94 -76.90 65.51
CA SER A 289 -3.66 -75.73 64.96
C SER A 289 -2.73 -74.80 64.15
N HIS A 290 -1.66 -75.35 63.56
CA HIS A 290 -0.77 -74.63 62.64
C HIS A 290 -0.35 -75.51 61.46
N ASN A 291 -1.36 -76.12 60.85
CA ASN A 291 -1.32 -76.73 59.53
C ASN A 291 -2.67 -76.38 58.89
N ASP A 292 -2.70 -76.07 57.60
CA ASP A 292 -3.82 -75.46 56.85
C ASP A 292 -3.93 -73.94 57.19
N ASP A 293 -3.20 -73.03 56.52
CA ASP A 293 -3.46 -72.60 55.13
C ASP A 293 -2.21 -72.11 54.34
N ASP A 294 -2.31 -72.32 53.01
CA ASP A 294 -1.68 -71.67 51.84
C ASP A 294 -0.14 -71.63 51.55
N SER A 295 0.22 -72.42 50.52
CA SER A 295 1.16 -72.25 49.38
C SER A 295 2.50 -71.46 49.45
N GLY A 296 3.56 -72.05 48.86
CA GLY A 296 4.93 -71.49 48.91
C GLY A 296 6.03 -71.94 47.91
N LEU A 297 5.70 -72.57 46.76
CA LEU A 297 6.60 -72.80 45.59
C LEU A 297 7.85 -73.73 45.74
N HIS A 298 8.48 -73.99 44.58
CA HIS A 298 9.73 -74.74 44.32
C HIS A 298 9.65 -76.27 44.57
N SER A 299 9.52 -77.15 43.57
CA SER A 299 10.12 -77.25 42.23
C SER A 299 11.63 -77.54 42.23
N ASP A 300 11.98 -78.81 42.02
CA ASP A 300 13.02 -79.25 41.09
C ASP A 300 12.93 -80.78 40.89
N CYS A 301 13.00 -81.26 39.65
CA CYS A 301 13.14 -82.70 39.39
C CYS A 301 13.88 -82.97 38.07
N SER A 302 15.13 -83.42 38.18
CA SER A 302 15.94 -83.94 37.07
C SER A 302 16.20 -85.43 37.28
N THR A 303 15.70 -86.28 36.38
CA THR A 303 16.15 -87.67 36.16
C THR A 303 15.60 -88.15 34.81
N THR A 304 16.41 -88.30 33.76
CA THR A 304 17.15 -89.52 33.38
C THR A 304 16.28 -90.74 33.05
N SER A 305 16.16 -91.00 31.74
CA SER A 305 16.21 -92.33 31.09
C SER A 305 15.92 -93.59 31.94
N PHE A 306 14.82 -94.28 31.61
CA PHE A 306 14.72 -95.73 31.73
C PHE A 306 14.06 -96.32 30.49
N ASP A 307 14.65 -97.39 29.96
CA ASP A 307 14.12 -98.19 28.86
C ASP A 307 13.08 -99.22 29.34
N ASP A 308 12.37 -99.77 28.36
CA ASP A 308 11.60 -101.02 28.38
C ASP A 308 10.47 -101.22 29.41
N ASN A 309 9.25 -100.99 28.90
CA ASN A 309 8.23 -102.05 28.79
C ASN A 309 7.97 -102.93 30.03
N GLN A 310 7.28 -102.38 31.02
CA GLN A 310 6.23 -103.14 31.70
C GLN A 310 5.09 -102.27 32.22
N GLN A 311 3.90 -102.52 31.68
CA GLN A 311 2.58 -102.14 32.20
C GLN A 311 2.43 -100.67 32.67
N LEU A 312 2.06 -99.80 31.73
CA LEU A 312 1.38 -98.54 32.04
C LEU A 312 0.14 -98.87 32.91
N SER A 313 0.23 -98.60 34.21
CA SER A 313 -0.92 -98.68 35.10
C SER A 313 -2.00 -97.72 34.60
N ALA A 314 -3.23 -98.20 34.50
CA ALA A 314 -4.37 -97.36 34.14
C ALA A 314 -4.55 -96.20 35.13
N GLY A 315 -4.03 -96.30 36.37
CA GLY A 315 -3.96 -95.20 37.33
C GLY A 315 -3.19 -94.00 36.78
N LEU A 316 -1.91 -94.16 36.43
CA LEU A 316 -1.05 -93.08 35.91
C LEU A 316 -1.59 -92.48 34.60
N LEU A 317 -2.14 -93.31 33.70
CA LEU A 317 -2.69 -92.82 32.44
C LEU A 317 -4.03 -92.09 32.67
N ASN A 318 -4.81 -92.51 33.66
CA ASN A 318 -6.00 -91.77 34.10
C ASN A 318 -5.64 -90.50 34.88
N GLU A 319 -4.59 -90.49 35.70
CA GLU A 319 -4.09 -89.30 36.41
C GLU A 319 -3.60 -88.25 35.42
N VAL A 320 -2.76 -88.61 34.44
CA VAL A 320 -2.33 -87.69 33.37
C VAL A 320 -3.51 -87.25 32.50
N ALA A 321 -4.53 -88.10 32.29
CA ALA A 321 -5.77 -87.68 31.63
C ALA A 321 -6.61 -86.74 32.52
N GLN A 322 -6.61 -86.93 33.84
CA GLN A 322 -7.28 -86.06 34.82
C GLN A 322 -6.58 -84.69 34.88
N GLU A 323 -5.24 -84.67 34.89
CA GLU A 323 -4.43 -83.45 34.81
C GLU A 323 -4.61 -82.74 33.48
N LEU A 324 -4.67 -83.45 32.34
CA LEU A 324 -4.98 -82.84 31.04
C LEU A 324 -6.42 -82.29 30.99
N VAL A 325 -7.39 -82.97 31.58
CA VAL A 325 -8.78 -82.47 31.68
C VAL A 325 -8.84 -81.25 32.60
N ASN A 326 -8.15 -81.28 33.75
CA ASN A 326 -8.07 -80.14 34.65
C ASN A 326 -7.34 -78.96 33.97
N LEU A 327 -6.22 -79.18 33.29
CA LEU A 327 -5.50 -78.14 32.55
C LEU A 327 -6.33 -77.54 31.40
N VAL A 328 -7.22 -78.32 30.77
CA VAL A 328 -8.18 -77.85 29.76
C VAL A 328 -9.38 -77.11 30.38
N LEU A 329 -9.71 -77.35 31.64
CA LEU A 329 -10.69 -76.58 32.41
C LEU A 329 -10.08 -75.29 33.01
N ASP A 330 -8.82 -75.36 33.45
CA ASP A 330 -8.00 -74.25 33.98
C ASP A 330 -7.50 -73.31 32.87
N THR A 331 -7.39 -73.78 31.62
CA THR A 331 -7.46 -72.86 30.49
C THR A 331 -8.84 -72.24 30.48
N ASP A 332 -8.96 -71.04 31.06
CA ASP A 332 -10.18 -70.22 31.05
C ASP A 332 -10.60 -69.88 29.60
N VAL A 333 -11.21 -70.83 28.89
CA VAL A 333 -11.70 -70.62 27.52
C VAL A 333 -12.71 -69.47 27.50
N VAL A 334 -13.49 -69.30 28.57
CA VAL A 334 -14.37 -68.14 28.78
C VAL A 334 -13.57 -66.83 28.79
N ARG A 335 -12.50 -66.71 29.59
CA ARG A 335 -11.67 -65.50 29.65
C ARG A 335 -10.90 -65.24 28.34
N LEU A 336 -10.55 -66.29 27.60
CA LEU A 336 -9.95 -66.17 26.27
C LEU A 336 -10.97 -65.71 25.21
N LEU A 337 -12.20 -66.21 25.26
CA LEU A 337 -13.31 -65.75 24.43
C LEU A 337 -13.69 -64.30 24.77
N GLU A 338 -13.81 -63.93 26.04
CA GLU A 338 -14.04 -62.55 26.49
C GLU A 338 -12.95 -61.59 25.97
N ARG A 339 -11.67 -61.99 26.02
CA ARG A 339 -10.55 -61.23 25.45
C ARG A 339 -10.64 -61.12 23.93
N LEU A 340 -11.02 -62.18 23.21
CA LEU A 340 -11.25 -62.14 21.77
C LEU A 340 -12.46 -61.27 21.39
N GLU A 341 -13.54 -61.30 22.17
CA GLU A 341 -14.72 -60.46 21.96
C GLU A 341 -14.45 -58.99 22.30
N GLN A 342 -13.61 -58.72 23.30
CA GLN A 342 -13.12 -57.36 23.57
C GLN A 342 -12.26 -56.88 22.41
N ALA A 343 -11.25 -57.64 21.97
CA ALA A 343 -10.43 -57.29 20.82
C ALA A 343 -11.26 -57.10 19.54
N ARG A 344 -12.32 -57.90 19.34
CA ARG A 344 -13.25 -57.71 18.21
C ARG A 344 -14.06 -56.41 18.32
N ARG A 345 -14.49 -56.04 19.53
CA ARG A 345 -15.16 -54.74 19.78
C ARG A 345 -14.20 -53.58 19.57
N ASP A 346 -12.97 -53.67 20.08
CA ASP A 346 -11.92 -52.66 19.90
C ASP A 346 -11.59 -52.45 18.40
N ILE A 347 -11.55 -53.52 17.61
CA ILE A 347 -11.38 -53.47 16.15
C ILE A 347 -12.60 -52.80 15.48
N GLN A 348 -13.83 -53.17 15.85
CA GLN A 348 -15.03 -52.55 15.30
C GLN A 348 -15.11 -51.05 15.61
N GLU A 349 -14.69 -50.61 16.80
CA GLU A 349 -14.56 -49.19 17.14
C GLU A 349 -13.45 -48.49 16.36
N ARG A 350 -12.32 -49.17 16.09
CA ARG A 350 -11.27 -48.66 15.20
C ARG A 350 -11.77 -48.48 13.78
N ASP A 351 -12.51 -49.43 13.21
CA ASP A 351 -13.04 -49.38 11.84
C ASP A 351 -14.05 -48.24 11.65
N VAL A 352 -14.92 -48.00 12.64
CA VAL A 352 -15.85 -46.86 12.64
C VAL A 352 -15.11 -45.52 12.72
N GLU A 353 -14.10 -45.40 13.59
CA GLU A 353 -13.28 -44.20 13.71
C GLU A 353 -12.41 -43.96 12.45
N VAL A 354 -11.92 -45.01 11.80
CA VAL A 354 -11.22 -44.93 10.50
C VAL A 354 -12.18 -44.48 9.39
N SER A 355 -13.41 -45.00 9.36
CA SER A 355 -14.44 -44.60 8.39
C SER A 355 -14.77 -43.10 8.53
N ARG A 356 -15.02 -42.64 9.76
CA ARG A 356 -15.26 -41.22 10.10
C ARG A 356 -14.06 -40.33 9.72
N ARG A 357 -12.83 -40.81 9.91
CA ARG A 357 -11.63 -40.09 9.45
C ARG A 357 -11.59 -40.01 7.93
N GLY A 358 -11.93 -41.08 7.21
CA GLY A 358 -12.09 -41.10 5.76
C GLY A 358 -13.08 -40.04 5.25
N GLU A 359 -14.26 -39.94 5.88
CA GLU A 359 -15.24 -38.89 5.60
C GLU A 359 -14.65 -37.49 5.79
N THR A 360 -14.05 -37.20 6.95
CA THR A 360 -13.43 -35.87 7.20
C THR A 360 -12.27 -35.54 6.25
N ILE A 361 -11.50 -36.54 5.80
CA ILE A 361 -10.45 -36.37 4.79
C ILE A 361 -11.06 -36.03 3.43
N MET A 362 -12.16 -36.67 3.03
CA MET A 362 -12.88 -36.36 1.79
C MET A 362 -13.49 -34.94 1.83
N ASP A 363 -14.06 -34.57 2.99
CA ASP A 363 -14.60 -33.24 3.27
C ASP A 363 -13.53 -32.14 3.20
N LEU A 364 -12.33 -32.40 3.73
CA LEU A 364 -11.20 -31.46 3.64
C LEU A 364 -10.62 -31.42 2.22
N THR A 365 -10.53 -32.55 1.53
CA THR A 365 -10.01 -32.64 0.15
C THR A 365 -10.91 -31.87 -0.82
N SER A 366 -12.25 -31.99 -0.69
CA SER A 366 -13.18 -31.22 -1.51
C SER A 366 -13.07 -29.71 -1.24
N LYS A 367 -13.00 -29.28 0.04
CA LYS A 367 -12.78 -27.87 0.42
C LYS A 367 -11.46 -27.31 -0.15
N VAL A 368 -10.36 -28.07 -0.09
CA VAL A 368 -9.08 -27.70 -0.70
C VAL A 368 -9.22 -27.54 -2.22
N SER A 369 -9.89 -28.48 -2.90
CA SER A 369 -10.08 -28.39 -4.36
C SER A 369 -10.92 -27.19 -4.80
N VAL A 370 -11.91 -26.77 -4.01
CA VAL A 370 -12.67 -25.53 -4.25
C VAL A 370 -11.78 -24.31 -4.05
N CYS A 371 -11.04 -24.22 -2.94
CA CYS A 371 -10.12 -23.10 -2.68
C CYS A 371 -9.01 -22.99 -3.73
N GLU A 372 -8.53 -24.10 -4.29
CA GLU A 372 -7.58 -24.09 -5.42
C GLU A 372 -8.20 -23.48 -6.69
N LEU A 373 -9.47 -23.75 -6.97
CA LEU A 373 -10.17 -23.20 -8.14
C LEU A 373 -10.47 -21.71 -7.95
N GLU A 374 -10.89 -21.29 -6.76
CA GLU A 374 -11.08 -19.87 -6.39
C GLU A 374 -9.76 -19.09 -6.48
N LEU A 375 -8.64 -19.69 -6.03
CA LEU A 375 -7.31 -19.11 -6.15
C LEU A 375 -6.86 -18.99 -7.62
N ARG A 376 -7.16 -19.98 -8.47
CA ARG A 376 -6.87 -19.89 -9.92
C ARG A 376 -7.72 -18.80 -10.60
N ALA A 377 -9.01 -18.74 -10.31
CA ALA A 377 -9.91 -17.73 -10.88
C ALA A 377 -9.48 -16.29 -10.51
N THR A 378 -9.16 -16.04 -9.23
CA THR A 378 -8.69 -14.73 -8.77
C THR A 378 -7.30 -14.35 -9.31
N ILE A 379 -6.43 -15.34 -9.58
CA ILE A 379 -5.17 -15.14 -10.31
C ILE A 379 -5.43 -14.70 -11.76
N GLU A 380 -6.34 -15.37 -12.47
CA GLU A 380 -6.70 -15.04 -13.85
C GLU A 380 -7.38 -13.67 -13.97
N GLU A 381 -8.20 -13.28 -13.00
CA GLU A 381 -8.83 -11.94 -12.94
C GLU A 381 -7.80 -10.85 -12.68
N ARG A 382 -6.87 -11.07 -11.74
CA ARG A 382 -5.73 -10.17 -11.49
C ARG A 382 -4.89 -9.97 -12.75
N ASP A 383 -4.61 -11.04 -13.50
CA ASP A 383 -3.73 -10.96 -14.66
C ASP A 383 -4.43 -10.36 -15.89
N ARG A 384 -5.74 -10.60 -16.07
CA ARG A 384 -6.59 -9.82 -16.99
C ARG A 384 -6.55 -8.32 -16.67
N ALA A 385 -6.84 -7.95 -15.42
CA ALA A 385 -6.83 -6.55 -14.98
C ALA A 385 -5.45 -5.88 -15.14
N ARG A 386 -4.36 -6.61 -14.92
CA ARG A 386 -2.99 -6.14 -15.21
C ARG A 386 -2.74 -5.91 -16.70
N GLN A 387 -3.22 -6.81 -17.56
CA GLN A 387 -3.06 -6.68 -19.00
C GLN A 387 -3.87 -5.49 -19.54
N ASP A 388 -5.10 -5.31 -19.09
CA ASP A 388 -5.94 -4.15 -19.45
C ASP A 388 -5.34 -2.82 -18.97
N ALA A 389 -4.81 -2.78 -17.74
CA ALA A 389 -4.10 -1.60 -17.22
C ALA A 389 -2.84 -1.29 -18.05
N SER A 390 -2.07 -2.32 -18.45
CA SER A 390 -0.90 -2.16 -19.31
C SER A 390 -1.28 -1.64 -20.70
N ASN A 391 -2.32 -2.19 -21.32
CA ASN A 391 -2.82 -1.77 -22.63
C ASN A 391 -3.33 -0.31 -22.59
N SER A 392 -4.05 0.05 -21.52
CA SER A 392 -4.51 1.43 -21.29
C SER A 392 -3.35 2.41 -21.09
N SER A 393 -2.28 2.00 -20.39
CA SER A 393 -1.07 2.82 -20.24
C SER A 393 -0.36 3.05 -21.57
N LEU A 394 -0.12 2.00 -22.37
CA LEU A 394 0.49 2.14 -23.69
C LEU A 394 -0.34 3.03 -24.62
N ALA A 395 -1.66 2.90 -24.62
CA ALA A 395 -2.55 3.75 -25.42
C ALA A 395 -2.46 5.23 -24.99
N GLN A 396 -2.36 5.51 -23.69
CA GLN A 396 -2.16 6.86 -23.18
C GLN A 396 -0.79 7.41 -23.58
N ASP A 397 0.29 6.64 -23.38
CA ASP A 397 1.65 7.04 -23.78
C ASP A 397 1.76 7.32 -25.28
N GLU A 398 1.15 6.48 -26.15
CA GLU A 398 1.07 6.74 -27.59
C GLU A 398 0.37 8.07 -27.91
N THR A 399 -0.74 8.39 -27.25
CA THR A 399 -1.43 9.68 -27.47
C THR A 399 -0.60 10.87 -26.98
N VAL A 400 0.14 10.71 -25.88
CA VAL A 400 1.06 11.73 -25.36
C VAL A 400 2.26 11.95 -26.28
N VAL A 401 2.81 10.89 -26.88
CA VAL A 401 3.86 11.01 -27.91
C VAL A 401 3.35 11.76 -29.13
N LYS A 402 2.20 11.33 -29.70
CA LYS A 402 1.58 12.00 -30.86
C LYS A 402 1.24 13.47 -30.59
N ALA A 403 0.78 13.79 -29.38
CA ALA A 403 0.53 15.18 -28.96
C ALA A 403 1.82 16.03 -28.87
N ARG A 404 2.93 15.45 -28.38
CA ARG A 404 4.26 16.11 -28.37
C ARG A 404 4.77 16.33 -29.79
N GLU A 405 4.66 15.36 -30.68
CA GLU A 405 5.04 15.50 -32.10
C GLU A 405 4.28 16.63 -32.80
N VAL A 406 2.95 16.70 -32.61
CA VAL A 406 2.11 17.78 -33.17
C VAL A 406 2.52 19.15 -32.61
N ARG A 407 2.76 19.25 -31.31
CA ARG A 407 3.28 20.48 -30.67
C ARG A 407 4.62 20.88 -31.26
N ASP A 408 5.55 19.94 -31.42
CA ASP A 408 6.92 20.24 -31.85
C ASP A 408 6.97 20.59 -33.34
N GLN A 409 6.12 19.98 -34.17
CA GLN A 409 5.86 20.44 -35.54
C GLN A 409 5.27 21.86 -35.58
N ALA A 410 4.32 22.19 -34.69
CA ALA A 410 3.74 23.53 -34.64
C ALA A 410 4.78 24.59 -34.20
N VAL A 411 5.62 24.28 -33.22
CA VAL A 411 6.76 25.13 -32.80
C VAL A 411 7.76 25.30 -33.94
N ALA A 412 8.11 24.23 -34.66
CA ALA A 412 9.00 24.33 -35.82
C ALA A 412 8.44 25.23 -36.94
N ARG A 413 7.13 25.13 -37.22
CA ARG A 413 6.44 26.03 -38.18
C ARG A 413 6.44 27.48 -37.70
N ARG A 414 6.18 27.72 -36.40
CA ARG A 414 6.19 29.06 -35.79
C ARG A 414 7.57 29.70 -35.86
N ASN A 415 8.61 28.98 -35.43
CA ASN A 415 10.01 29.43 -35.48
C ASN A 415 10.47 29.71 -36.92
N LYS A 416 10.02 28.92 -37.92
CA LYS A 416 10.28 29.20 -39.33
C LYS A 416 9.65 30.53 -39.77
N ALA A 417 8.38 30.76 -39.43
CA ALA A 417 7.68 32.00 -39.76
C ALA A 417 8.31 33.23 -39.05
N GLU A 418 8.77 33.08 -37.81
CA GLU A 418 9.54 34.11 -37.08
C GLU A 418 10.84 34.47 -37.81
N ILE A 419 11.58 33.48 -38.33
CA ILE A 419 12.81 33.69 -39.11
C ILE A 419 12.50 34.37 -40.46
N GLU A 420 11.40 34.02 -41.13
CA GLU A 420 10.98 34.63 -42.39
C GLU A 420 10.48 36.08 -42.19
N LEU A 421 9.81 36.36 -41.08
CA LEU A 421 9.43 37.72 -40.67
C LEU A 421 10.66 38.57 -40.27
N ALA A 422 11.65 37.97 -39.59
CA ALA A 422 12.90 38.64 -39.27
C ALA A 422 13.68 39.04 -40.54
N LYS A 423 13.71 38.18 -41.56
CA LYS A 423 14.31 38.48 -42.87
C LYS A 423 13.60 39.63 -43.57
N THR A 424 12.29 39.53 -43.79
CA THR A 424 11.53 40.60 -44.49
C THR A 424 11.59 41.95 -43.76
N ARG A 425 11.74 41.94 -42.43
CA ARG A 425 12.03 43.16 -41.66
C ARG A 425 13.42 43.74 -41.93
N VAL A 426 14.46 42.90 -42.07
CA VAL A 426 15.81 43.33 -42.47
C VAL A 426 15.81 43.86 -43.90
N ASP A 427 15.14 43.16 -44.83
CA ASP A 427 15.01 43.57 -46.24
C ASP A 427 14.33 44.94 -46.35
N LEU A 428 13.26 45.17 -45.57
CA LEU A 428 12.57 46.46 -45.48
C LEU A 428 13.45 47.57 -44.87
N MET A 429 14.24 47.26 -43.83
CA MET A 429 15.19 48.22 -43.27
C MET A 429 16.31 48.59 -44.26
N GLN A 430 16.80 47.63 -45.04
CA GLN A 430 17.77 47.88 -46.11
C GLN A 430 17.18 48.72 -47.23
N ALA A 431 15.98 48.40 -47.71
CA ALA A 431 15.29 49.19 -48.73
C ALA A 431 15.00 50.62 -48.27
N ASN A 432 14.68 50.83 -46.98
CA ASN A 432 14.50 52.16 -46.40
C ASN A 432 15.82 52.95 -46.31
N SER A 433 16.95 52.29 -45.98
CA SER A 433 18.28 52.93 -46.05
C SER A 433 18.58 53.42 -47.47
N GLN A 434 18.43 52.54 -48.47
CA GLN A 434 18.64 52.88 -49.88
C GLN A 434 17.72 54.01 -50.37
N LEU A 435 16.47 54.07 -49.89
CA LEU A 435 15.55 55.17 -50.16
C LEU A 435 16.00 56.49 -49.52
N LEU A 436 16.48 56.46 -48.27
CA LEU A 436 17.02 57.64 -47.59
C LEU A 436 18.30 58.15 -48.27
N GLU A 437 19.21 57.26 -48.66
CA GLU A 437 20.42 57.57 -49.43
C GLU A 437 20.07 58.21 -50.78
N ALA A 438 19.09 57.65 -51.52
CA ALA A 438 18.62 58.22 -52.79
C ALA A 438 17.92 59.59 -52.61
N ILE A 439 17.20 59.80 -51.50
CA ILE A 439 16.61 61.11 -51.15
C ILE A 439 17.71 62.12 -50.82
N GLN A 440 18.74 61.74 -50.07
CA GLN A 440 19.89 62.60 -49.76
C GLN A 440 20.62 63.04 -51.05
N GLN A 441 20.98 62.09 -51.92
CA GLN A 441 21.59 62.38 -53.22
C GLN A 441 20.71 63.31 -54.08
N LYS A 442 19.38 63.12 -54.08
CA LYS A 442 18.45 64.01 -54.79
C LYS A 442 18.42 65.42 -54.19
N VAL A 443 18.49 65.57 -52.87
CA VAL A 443 18.54 66.87 -52.18
C VAL A 443 19.86 67.58 -52.48
N GLU A 444 20.99 66.87 -52.42
CA GLU A 444 22.31 67.39 -52.77
C GLU A 444 22.35 67.89 -54.23
N LEU A 445 21.78 67.12 -55.16
CA LEU A 445 21.66 67.54 -56.57
C LEU A 445 20.70 68.74 -56.76
N SER A 446 19.63 68.86 -55.96
CA SER A 446 18.76 70.05 -55.97
C SER A 446 19.51 71.29 -55.49
N GLN A 447 20.23 71.18 -54.37
CA GLN A 447 21.05 72.27 -53.82
C GLN A 447 22.15 72.70 -54.78
N GLN A 448 22.78 71.75 -55.49
CA GLN A 448 23.72 72.05 -56.56
C GLN A 448 23.04 72.80 -57.72
N LEU A 449 21.86 72.37 -58.17
CA LEU A 449 21.11 73.07 -59.23
C LEU A 449 20.66 74.47 -58.80
N GLU A 450 20.31 74.67 -57.53
CA GLU A 450 19.96 75.98 -56.95
C GLU A 450 21.20 76.90 -56.89
N GLN A 451 22.37 76.39 -56.48
CA GLN A 451 23.63 77.12 -56.54
C GLN A 451 23.99 77.52 -57.99
N TRP A 452 23.94 76.58 -58.95
CA TRP A 452 24.20 76.88 -60.36
C TRP A 452 23.21 77.89 -60.96
N GLN A 453 21.97 77.93 -60.47
CA GLN A 453 21.00 78.97 -60.85
C GLN A 453 21.38 80.34 -60.28
N MET A 454 21.84 80.40 -59.03
CA MET A 454 22.33 81.63 -58.40
C MET A 454 23.58 82.16 -59.10
N ASP A 455 24.59 81.31 -59.31
CA ASP A 455 25.84 81.66 -60.03
C ASP A 455 25.54 82.20 -61.44
N MET A 456 24.55 81.61 -62.14
CA MET A 456 24.14 82.07 -63.46
C MET A 456 23.33 83.39 -63.40
N GLN A 457 22.55 83.63 -62.35
CA GLN A 457 21.89 84.92 -62.12
C GLN A 457 22.93 86.02 -61.84
N GLU A 458 23.92 85.77 -60.98
CA GLU A 458 25.02 86.69 -60.72
C GLU A 458 25.80 87.01 -62.01
N LEU A 459 26.11 86.00 -62.84
CA LEU A 459 26.75 86.22 -64.15
C LEU A 459 25.88 87.02 -65.15
N LEU A 460 24.56 86.91 -65.08
CA LEU A 460 23.64 87.73 -65.89
C LEU A 460 23.58 89.17 -65.38
N ASP A 461 23.52 89.37 -64.07
CA ASP A 461 23.52 90.70 -63.44
C ASP A 461 24.86 91.41 -63.60
N GLU A 462 26.00 90.70 -63.50
CA GLU A 462 27.30 91.23 -63.90
C GLU A 462 27.33 91.61 -65.38
N GLN A 463 26.79 90.79 -66.28
CA GLN A 463 26.72 91.15 -67.70
C GLN A 463 25.81 92.37 -67.94
N LEU A 464 24.70 92.51 -67.23
CA LEU A 464 23.80 93.67 -67.32
C LEU A 464 24.48 94.92 -66.77
N LYS A 465 25.10 94.84 -65.60
CA LYS A 465 25.86 95.93 -64.96
C LYS A 465 27.07 96.35 -65.80
N ASN A 466 27.76 95.40 -66.43
CA ASN A 466 28.83 95.68 -67.38
C ASN A 466 28.30 96.31 -68.68
N LYS A 467 27.11 95.92 -69.18
CA LYS A 467 26.47 96.59 -70.33
C LYS A 467 26.02 98.01 -70.00
N LEU A 468 25.42 98.23 -68.83
CA LEU A 468 24.98 99.54 -68.34
C LEU A 468 26.16 100.48 -68.14
N THR A 469 27.19 100.08 -67.40
CA THR A 469 28.40 100.91 -67.20
C THR A 469 29.14 101.19 -68.51
N ASN A 470 29.17 100.25 -69.47
CA ASN A 470 29.68 100.52 -70.81
C ASN A 470 28.79 101.49 -71.62
N GLN A 471 27.47 101.49 -71.41
CA GLN A 471 26.57 102.51 -72.00
C GLN A 471 26.77 103.88 -71.34
N GLU A 472 26.91 103.96 -70.02
CA GLU A 472 27.25 105.20 -69.31
C GLU A 472 28.59 105.77 -69.79
N PHE A 473 29.61 104.93 -69.95
CA PHE A 473 30.91 105.34 -70.46
C PHE A 473 30.84 105.87 -71.92
N LYS A 474 29.99 105.27 -72.76
CA LYS A 474 29.71 105.76 -74.13
C LYS A 474 28.97 107.11 -74.09
N MET A 475 27.87 107.21 -73.35
CA MET A 475 27.11 108.46 -73.16
C MET A 475 28.01 109.61 -72.71
N ARG A 476 28.94 109.33 -71.78
CA ARG A 476 29.89 110.31 -71.21
C ARG A 476 31.00 110.74 -72.19
N ASN A 477 31.32 109.90 -73.18
CA ASN A 477 32.21 110.25 -74.29
C ASN A 477 31.48 111.01 -75.39
N ASP A 478 30.25 110.62 -75.75
CA ASP A 478 29.41 111.32 -76.74
C ASP A 478 29.09 112.76 -76.30
N THR A 479 29.11 113.06 -75.00
CA THR A 479 28.93 114.44 -74.49
C THR A 479 30.09 115.39 -74.84
N GLN A 480 31.21 114.92 -75.41
CA GLN A 480 32.39 115.76 -75.69
C GLN A 480 32.58 116.16 -77.18
N VAL A 481 31.75 115.70 -78.12
CA VAL A 481 32.08 115.80 -79.57
C VAL A 481 30.95 116.36 -80.47
N THR A 482 30.37 117.52 -80.17
CA THR A 482 29.52 118.27 -81.13
C THR A 482 29.59 119.80 -81.00
N ALA A 483 30.44 120.49 -81.81
CA ALA A 483 30.34 121.93 -82.07
C ALA A 483 31.17 122.40 -83.31
N PRO A 484 30.54 122.91 -84.41
CA PRO A 484 31.22 123.66 -85.48
C PRO A 484 31.28 125.17 -85.15
N VAL A 485 32.40 125.92 -85.28
CA VAL A 485 33.12 126.33 -86.53
C VAL A 485 32.27 127.33 -87.34
N ALA A 486 32.69 128.59 -87.62
CA ALA A 486 33.84 129.05 -88.41
C ALA A 486 34.09 130.61 -88.25
N PRO A 487 34.96 131.29 -89.05
CA PRO A 487 36.44 131.26 -89.12
C PRO A 487 37.01 132.72 -89.18
N PRO A 488 38.12 133.11 -89.89
CA PRO A 488 39.35 132.42 -90.33
C PRO A 488 40.68 133.15 -89.97
N ARG A 489 41.83 132.44 -89.92
CA ARG A 489 42.97 132.60 -90.89
C ARG A 489 44.29 131.85 -90.53
N ARG A 490 44.74 131.05 -91.51
CA ARG A 490 46.14 130.86 -92.00
C ARG A 490 47.23 130.16 -91.15
N ARG A 491 47.59 128.95 -91.65
CA ARG A 491 48.94 128.50 -92.12
C ARG A 491 49.93 127.77 -91.19
N LEU A 492 50.14 126.48 -91.54
CA LEU A 492 51.40 125.77 -91.82
C LEU A 492 52.30 125.21 -90.68
N LEU A 493 52.41 123.86 -90.71
CA LEU A 493 53.61 123.02 -90.53
C LEU A 493 54.39 123.00 -89.19
N ARG A 494 54.27 121.87 -88.47
CA ARG A 494 55.34 120.93 -88.01
C ARG A 494 54.65 119.70 -87.36
N PHE A 495 55.02 118.42 -87.56
CA PHE A 495 56.29 117.63 -87.53
C PHE A 495 56.64 117.04 -86.15
N PHE A 496 57.00 115.75 -86.15
CA PHE A 496 57.65 114.93 -85.10
C PHE A 496 56.77 114.53 -83.88
N GLN A 497 56.64 113.21 -83.62
CA GLN A 497 57.38 112.39 -82.62
C GLN A 497 57.07 112.79 -81.15
N ARG A 498 56.86 111.85 -80.23
CA ARG A 498 57.61 110.59 -80.04
C ARG A 498 56.74 109.35 -79.88
#